data_AF-T1GHE4-F1
#
_entry.id   AF-T1GHE4-F1
#
_cell.length_a   1.000
_cell.length_b   1.000
_cell.length_c   1.000
_cell.angle_alpha   90.00
_cell.angle_beta   90.00
_cell.angle_gamma   90.00
#
_symmetry.space_group_name_H-M   'P 1'
#
loop_
_entity.id
_entity.type
_entity.pdbx_description
1 polymer ?
#
loop_
_entity_poly.entity_id
_entity_poly.type
_entity_poly.pdbx_seq_one_letter_code
_entity_poly.pdbx_strand_id
1 'polypeptide(L)'
;MWRFPCKPQFLGLSNKIFRPANIFFSLLSELARHWTPVVYFMADNTYPNLMAILTGFNSTRGFTECAPRVKGKLDNCPFIWKQFQDQGYKPPVDYYLRPFLLQAEKSLPVKKKSGMTFCLGFKHAAEYVYDYAVELTERYKGYPYFGFFWTNTFSHQSISDPSSMDVKILEYLQNFSNSGVLNDTIVFFFSDHGMRFGPTRSSTLGHYEERLPFMFIWLPTWIKETYPEFVTALTVNKNQLTNPYDIHMTLQHILQLANDNDNALKPLPQTDGCPRCQTLLKPVPFNRSCEDISIEDHWCTCLAYDPLKVTDKISTKLGKAVINYINDFVGTFSFASHCKKLSLGNIKYLLKARKGSAATSRNSTSETYRITFYTLPNKGLFEATVRHTPNEKPDMTITGEISRLNVYASDSQADFSADNES
;
A
#
# COMPACT_ATOMS: atom_id res chain seq x y z
N MET A 1 -16.39 27.86 13.10
CA MET A 1 -16.42 26.38 13.18
C MET A 1 -15.79 25.84 11.89
N TRP A 2 -14.46 25.70 11.85
CA TRP A 2 -13.73 25.35 10.63
C TRP A 2 -13.91 23.85 10.33
N ARG A 3 -14.62 23.53 9.24
CA ARG A 3 -14.84 22.15 8.78
C ARG A 3 -13.62 21.70 8.00
N PHE A 4 -12.95 20.66 8.50
CA PHE A 4 -11.76 20.05 7.92
C PHE A 4 -12.13 19.25 6.66
N PRO A 5 -11.39 19.38 5.55
CA PRO A 5 -11.72 18.65 4.33
C PRO A 5 -11.40 17.14 4.42
N CYS A 6 -10.15 16.77 4.72
CA CYS A 6 -9.76 15.40 5.05
C CYS A 6 -9.06 15.44 6.40
N LYS A 7 -9.78 15.55 7.51
CA LYS A 7 -9.21 15.06 8.77
C LYS A 7 -9.52 13.57 8.75
N PRO A 8 -8.53 12.67 8.66
CA PRO A 8 -8.75 11.29 9.09
C PRO A 8 -9.48 11.40 10.44
N GLN A 9 -10.51 10.61 10.70
CA GLN A 9 -11.26 10.63 11.97
C GLN A 9 -10.39 10.17 13.18
N PHE A 10 -9.08 10.40 13.11
CA PHE A 10 -8.03 9.48 13.50
C PHE A 10 -6.85 10.13 14.19
N LEU A 11 -6.78 11.46 14.27
CA LEU A 11 -5.72 12.14 15.03
C LEU A 11 -5.70 11.76 16.53
N GLY A 12 -6.76 11.12 17.06
CA GLY A 12 -6.76 10.49 18.38
C GLY A 12 -6.59 8.96 18.42
N LEU A 13 -6.53 8.29 17.26
CA LEU A 13 -6.52 6.83 17.12
C LEU A 13 -5.25 6.26 16.48
N SER A 14 -4.44 7.06 15.77
CA SER A 14 -3.14 6.58 15.25
C SER A 14 -2.24 6.05 16.39
N ASN A 15 -2.32 6.63 17.59
CA ASN A 15 -1.60 6.14 18.78
C ASN A 15 -2.15 4.82 19.36
N LYS A 16 -3.27 4.28 18.86
CA LYS A 16 -3.87 3.03 19.37
C LYS A 16 -3.89 1.88 18.36
N ILE A 17 -3.81 2.17 17.06
CA ILE A 17 -4.05 1.19 15.99
C ILE A 17 -2.77 0.52 15.55
N PHE A 18 -1.69 1.29 15.50
CA PHE A 18 -0.37 0.74 15.30
C PHE A 18 0.19 0.19 16.61
N ARG A 19 -0.44 -0.78 17.28
CA ARG A 19 0.17 -1.35 18.50
C ARG A 19 1.62 -1.85 18.29
N PRO A 20 1.98 -2.49 17.16
CA PRO A 20 3.38 -2.82 16.87
C PRO A 20 4.24 -1.57 16.70
N ALA A 21 3.81 -0.57 15.92
CA ALA A 21 4.59 0.67 15.77
C ALA A 21 4.66 1.48 17.08
N ASN A 22 3.62 1.50 17.92
CA ASN A 22 3.62 2.23 19.19
C ASN A 22 4.52 1.56 20.24
N ILE A 23 4.60 0.22 20.27
CA ILE A 23 5.59 -0.48 21.12
C ILE A 23 7.00 -0.19 20.59
N PHE A 24 7.21 -0.39 19.29
CA PHE A 24 8.45 -0.06 18.59
C PHE A 24 8.92 1.40 18.82
N PHE A 25 8.03 2.40 18.74
CA PHE A 25 8.37 3.81 18.98
C PHE A 25 8.48 4.16 20.46
N SER A 26 7.73 3.48 21.36
CA SER A 26 7.91 3.65 22.81
C SER A 26 9.29 3.20 23.28
N LEU A 27 9.88 2.20 22.61
CA LEU A 27 11.23 1.72 22.87
C LEU A 27 12.32 2.60 22.23
N LEU A 28 11.97 3.44 21.24
CA LEU A 28 12.89 4.25 20.45
C LEU A 28 13.03 5.72 20.93
N SER A 29 12.62 6.11 22.14
CA SER A 29 12.32 7.51 22.50
C SER A 29 13.28 8.63 22.01
N GLU A 30 14.60 8.37 21.87
CA GLU A 30 15.55 9.28 21.22
C GLU A 30 15.62 9.16 19.68
N LEU A 31 15.84 7.96 19.14
CA LEU A 31 15.90 7.74 17.69
C LEU A 31 14.56 8.01 16.99
N ALA A 32 13.44 7.66 17.64
CA ALA A 32 12.06 7.88 17.20
C ALA A 32 11.79 9.33 16.79
N ARG A 33 12.33 10.30 17.54
CA ARG A 33 12.09 11.73 17.31
C ARG A 33 12.65 12.24 15.98
N HIS A 34 13.57 11.48 15.37
CA HIS A 34 14.25 11.84 14.13
C HIS A 34 13.61 11.22 12.89
N TRP A 35 12.70 10.26 13.06
CA TRP A 35 11.87 9.68 12.01
C TRP A 35 10.60 10.49 11.86
N THR A 36 10.31 10.98 10.65
CA THR A 36 9.09 11.76 10.42
C THR A 36 7.97 10.86 9.89
N PRO A 37 6.84 10.71 10.62
CA PRO A 37 5.69 9.98 10.10
C PRO A 37 5.03 10.77 8.97
N VAL A 38 4.50 10.06 7.98
CA VAL A 38 3.67 10.63 6.91
C VAL A 38 2.37 9.83 6.79
N VAL A 39 1.23 10.52 6.63
CA VAL A 39 -0.06 9.85 6.39
C VAL A 39 -0.11 9.39 4.94
N TYR A 40 -0.21 8.08 4.74
CA TYR A 40 0.04 7.42 3.46
C TYR A 40 -1.14 6.50 3.11
N PHE A 41 -1.69 6.64 1.90
CA PHE A 41 -2.83 5.89 1.41
C PHE A 41 -2.49 4.99 0.25
N MET A 42 -3.07 3.79 0.22
CA MET A 42 -2.70 2.76 -0.72
C MET A 42 -3.91 2.03 -1.31
N ALA A 43 -3.71 1.44 -2.49
CA ALA A 43 -4.60 0.46 -3.08
C ALA A 43 -4.46 -0.90 -2.36
N ASP A 44 -5.30 -1.89 -2.72
CA ASP A 44 -5.43 -3.17 -1.99
C ASP A 44 -4.09 -3.88 -1.81
N ASN A 45 -3.22 -3.91 -2.83
CA ASN A 45 -2.22 -4.96 -2.97
C ASN A 45 -0.79 -4.43 -3.16
N THR A 46 0.19 -5.26 -2.85
CA THR A 46 1.63 -4.97 -2.97
C THR A 46 2.01 -4.37 -4.33
N TYR A 47 1.54 -5.00 -5.42
CA TYR A 47 1.95 -4.62 -6.76
C TYR A 47 1.59 -3.17 -7.13
N PRO A 48 0.31 -2.72 -7.14
CA PRO A 48 -0.01 -1.34 -7.52
C PRO A 48 0.70 -0.29 -6.66
N ASN A 49 0.87 -0.54 -5.36
CA ASN A 49 1.51 0.41 -4.46
C ASN A 49 3.03 0.52 -4.69
N LEU A 50 3.72 -0.61 -4.82
CA LEU A 50 5.14 -0.62 -5.12
C LEU A 50 5.42 -0.11 -6.54
N MET A 51 4.59 -0.46 -7.53
CA MET A 51 4.76 0.06 -8.89
C MET A 51 4.59 1.58 -8.94
N ALA A 52 3.61 2.13 -8.20
CA ALA A 52 3.44 3.57 -8.11
C ALA A 52 4.68 4.28 -7.51
N ILE A 53 5.28 3.74 -6.44
CA ILE A 53 6.54 4.27 -5.87
C ILE A 53 7.70 4.11 -6.86
N LEU A 54 7.85 2.92 -7.43
CA LEU A 54 9.06 2.53 -8.15
C LEU A 54 9.07 2.97 -9.61
N THR A 55 7.92 3.33 -10.19
CA THR A 55 7.84 3.71 -11.62
C THR A 55 7.00 4.95 -11.88
N GLY A 56 6.14 5.37 -10.95
CA GLY A 56 5.17 6.43 -11.18
C GLY A 56 3.98 6.01 -12.06
N PHE A 57 3.93 4.75 -12.49
CA PHE A 57 2.85 4.24 -13.34
C PHE A 57 1.59 3.93 -12.53
N ASN A 58 0.42 4.20 -13.14
CA ASN A 58 -0.82 3.58 -12.69
C ASN A 58 -0.83 2.07 -12.96
N SER A 59 -1.77 1.37 -12.30
CA SER A 59 -1.89 -0.09 -12.40
C SER A 59 -2.01 -0.57 -13.85
N THR A 60 -2.86 0.06 -14.66
CA THR A 60 -3.06 -0.30 -16.08
C THR A 60 -1.78 -0.22 -16.90
N ARG A 61 -1.04 0.90 -16.79
CA ARG A 61 0.24 1.08 -17.49
C ARG A 61 1.29 0.11 -16.96
N GLY A 62 1.36 -0.11 -15.65
CA GLY A 62 2.27 -1.08 -15.02
C GLY A 62 2.08 -2.50 -15.56
N PHE A 63 0.84 -2.98 -15.65
CA PHE A 63 0.54 -4.30 -16.22
C PHE A 63 0.84 -4.40 -17.71
N THR A 64 0.61 -3.32 -18.47
CA THR A 64 0.78 -3.30 -19.92
C THR A 64 2.26 -3.21 -20.32
N GLU A 65 3.02 -2.29 -19.70
CA GLU A 65 4.41 -2.04 -20.07
C GLU A 65 5.40 -2.99 -19.38
N CYS A 66 5.18 -3.28 -18.10
CA CYS A 66 6.10 -4.10 -17.32
C CYS A 66 5.73 -5.59 -17.32
N ALA A 67 4.52 -5.93 -17.77
CA ALA A 67 4.02 -7.29 -17.96
C ALA A 67 4.48 -8.27 -16.87
N PRO A 68 4.13 -8.04 -15.58
CA PRO A 68 4.71 -8.74 -14.43
C PRO A 68 4.50 -10.25 -14.43
N ARG A 69 3.54 -10.74 -15.23
CA ARG A 69 3.22 -12.18 -15.36
C ARG A 69 4.06 -12.89 -16.41
N VAL A 70 4.90 -12.17 -17.15
CA VAL A 70 5.77 -12.72 -18.19
C VAL A 70 7.21 -12.70 -17.67
N LYS A 71 7.86 -13.87 -17.65
CA LYS A 71 9.23 -14.04 -17.17
C LYS A 71 10.18 -13.06 -17.89
N GLY A 72 10.98 -12.33 -17.12
CA GLY A 72 11.98 -11.37 -17.61
C GLY A 72 11.41 -10.02 -18.10
N LYS A 73 10.08 -9.82 -18.15
CA LYS A 73 9.53 -8.54 -18.61
C LYS A 73 9.65 -7.42 -17.59
N LEU A 74 9.67 -7.73 -16.30
CA LEU A 74 9.93 -6.75 -15.23
C LEU A 74 11.29 -6.08 -15.40
N ASP A 75 12.29 -6.77 -15.98
CA ASP A 75 13.62 -6.19 -16.20
C ASP A 75 13.59 -5.03 -17.20
N ASN A 76 12.55 -4.93 -18.04
CA ASN A 76 12.38 -3.81 -18.98
C ASN A 76 11.65 -2.61 -18.35
N CYS A 77 11.07 -2.79 -17.17
CA CYS A 77 10.30 -1.75 -16.51
C CYS A 77 11.20 -0.56 -16.12
N PRO A 78 10.75 0.69 -16.28
CA PRO A 78 11.55 1.89 -16.00
C PRO A 78 11.56 2.20 -14.51
N PHE A 79 12.09 1.29 -13.71
CA PHE A 79 12.20 1.47 -12.27
C PHE A 79 13.11 2.65 -11.92
N ILE A 80 12.73 3.40 -10.89
CA ILE A 80 13.43 4.60 -10.39
C ILE A 80 14.89 4.31 -10.06
N TRP A 81 15.21 3.10 -9.58
CA TRP A 81 16.58 2.71 -9.29
C TRP A 81 17.48 2.66 -10.54
N LYS A 82 16.93 2.50 -11.75
CA LYS A 82 17.70 2.62 -13.00
C LYS A 82 18.15 4.06 -13.22
N GLN A 83 17.28 5.02 -12.90
CA GLN A 83 17.63 6.44 -13.00
C GLN A 83 18.69 6.82 -11.95
N PHE A 84 18.60 6.26 -10.74
CA PHE A 84 19.70 6.37 -9.76
C PHE A 84 20.98 5.69 -10.25
N GLN A 85 20.87 4.53 -10.90
CA GLN A 85 22.01 3.81 -11.48
C GLN A 85 22.73 4.63 -12.55
N ASP A 86 21.99 5.35 -13.40
CA ASP A 86 22.56 6.28 -14.39
C ASP A 86 23.37 7.42 -13.74
N GLN A 87 23.14 7.69 -12.45
CA GLN A 87 23.90 8.67 -11.63
C GLN A 87 24.98 8.01 -10.77
N GLY A 88 25.34 6.77 -11.07
CA GLY A 88 26.42 6.05 -10.40
C GLY A 88 26.03 5.30 -9.12
N TYR A 89 24.76 5.34 -8.71
CA TYR A 89 24.29 4.56 -7.57
C TYR A 89 24.29 3.07 -7.91
N LYS A 90 24.74 2.21 -7.00
CA LYS A 90 24.59 0.76 -7.17
C LYS A 90 23.12 0.35 -7.02
N PRO A 91 22.51 -0.33 -8.01
CA PRO A 91 21.10 -0.67 -7.97
C PRO A 91 20.85 -1.87 -7.04
N PRO A 92 19.59 -2.09 -6.63
CA PRO A 92 19.24 -3.21 -5.75
C PRO A 92 19.27 -4.57 -6.46
N VAL A 93 19.20 -4.59 -7.80
CA VAL A 93 18.97 -5.80 -8.59
C VAL A 93 20.20 -6.70 -8.73
N ASP A 94 21.42 -6.14 -8.68
CA ASP A 94 22.68 -6.91 -8.69
C ASP A 94 22.83 -7.76 -7.41
N TYR A 95 22.03 -7.44 -6.41
CA TYR A 95 22.15 -7.84 -5.01
C TYR A 95 20.81 -8.38 -4.48
N TYR A 96 19.95 -8.91 -5.37
CA TYR A 96 18.63 -9.35 -4.95
C TYR A 96 18.69 -10.65 -4.13
N LEU A 97 18.22 -10.60 -2.88
CA LEU A 97 18.31 -11.74 -1.96
C LEU A 97 17.31 -12.88 -2.27
N ARG A 98 16.31 -12.68 -3.15
CA ARG A 98 15.25 -13.67 -3.35
C ARG A 98 15.73 -15.04 -3.86
N PRO A 99 16.68 -15.16 -4.80
CA PRO A 99 17.20 -16.47 -5.20
C PRO A 99 17.83 -17.23 -4.03
N PHE A 100 18.56 -16.52 -3.16
CA PHE A 100 19.08 -17.10 -1.92
C PHE A 100 17.95 -17.58 -1.00
N LEU A 101 16.94 -16.75 -0.73
CA LEU A 101 15.80 -17.12 0.12
C LEU A 101 15.05 -18.33 -0.44
N LEU A 102 14.81 -18.38 -1.76
CA LEU A 102 14.16 -19.51 -2.42
C LEU A 102 14.95 -20.82 -2.26
N GLN A 103 16.28 -20.77 -2.35
CA GLN A 103 17.11 -21.94 -2.16
C GLN A 103 17.20 -22.33 -0.68
N ALA A 104 17.28 -21.36 0.22
CA ALA A 104 17.29 -21.57 1.66
C ALA A 104 15.98 -22.23 2.12
N GLU A 105 14.82 -21.75 1.65
CA GLU A 105 13.50 -22.34 1.93
C GLU A 105 13.40 -23.82 1.52
N LYS A 106 14.16 -24.26 0.50
CA LYS A 106 14.23 -25.66 0.07
C LYS A 106 15.21 -26.50 0.88
N SER A 107 16.27 -25.88 1.38
CA SER A 107 17.44 -26.59 1.92
C SER A 107 17.48 -26.61 3.45
N LEU A 108 16.81 -25.66 4.10
CA LEU A 108 16.82 -25.50 5.56
C LEU A 108 15.49 -25.92 6.18
N PRO A 109 15.48 -26.33 7.46
CA PRO A 109 14.23 -26.55 8.19
C PRO A 109 13.34 -25.31 8.19
N VAL A 110 12.05 -25.48 7.90
CA VAL A 110 11.06 -24.39 7.87
C VAL A 110 10.02 -24.60 8.96
N LYS A 111 9.80 -23.58 9.79
CA LYS A 111 8.67 -23.53 10.73
C LYS A 111 7.66 -22.51 10.25
N LYS A 112 6.42 -22.93 10.05
CA LYS A 112 5.34 -22.04 9.65
C LYS A 112 4.64 -21.42 10.85
N LYS A 113 4.20 -20.16 10.70
CA LYS A 113 3.27 -19.47 11.61
C LYS A 113 2.27 -18.70 10.77
N SER A 114 0.98 -18.82 11.08
CA SER A 114 -0.11 -18.20 10.29
C SER A 114 -0.02 -18.49 8.78
N GLY A 115 0.49 -19.65 8.39
CA GLY A 115 0.67 -20.05 6.99
C GLY A 115 1.94 -19.54 6.29
N MET A 116 2.73 -18.65 6.91
CA MET A 116 3.97 -18.10 6.36
C MET A 116 5.21 -18.83 6.88
N THR A 117 6.32 -18.79 6.13
CA THR A 117 7.65 -19.26 6.55
C THR A 117 8.20 -18.35 7.65
N PHE A 118 7.85 -18.65 8.89
CA PHE A 118 8.17 -17.81 10.05
C PHE A 118 9.63 -17.97 10.46
N CYS A 119 10.08 -19.21 10.70
CA CYS A 119 11.50 -19.52 10.90
C CYS A 119 12.06 -20.23 9.67
N LEU A 120 13.28 -19.87 9.30
CA LEU A 120 14.07 -20.49 8.25
C LEU A 120 15.42 -20.87 8.84
N GLY A 121 15.71 -22.16 8.96
CA GLY A 121 16.84 -22.63 9.75
C GLY A 121 16.68 -22.27 11.23
N PHE A 122 17.64 -21.53 11.78
CA PHE A 122 17.73 -21.21 13.21
C PHE A 122 17.22 -19.80 13.60
N LYS A 123 16.78 -18.98 12.63
CA LYS A 123 16.31 -17.61 12.86
C LYS A 123 15.02 -17.31 12.08
N HIS A 124 14.42 -16.14 12.30
CA HIS A 124 13.24 -15.73 11.53
C HIS A 124 13.61 -15.50 10.06
N ALA A 125 12.73 -15.85 9.14
CA ALA A 125 13.00 -15.71 7.71
C ALA A 125 13.28 -14.25 7.31
N ALA A 126 12.65 -13.29 7.98
CA ALA A 126 12.86 -11.86 7.74
C ALA A 126 14.24 -11.36 8.21
N GLU A 127 14.87 -11.99 9.21
CA GLU A 127 16.21 -11.60 9.69
C GLU A 127 17.24 -11.74 8.57
N TYR A 128 17.12 -12.72 7.67
CA TYR A 128 18.00 -12.82 6.51
C TYR A 128 17.97 -11.57 5.61
N VAL A 129 16.80 -10.94 5.45
CA VAL A 129 16.65 -9.73 4.63
C VAL A 129 17.26 -8.52 5.35
N TYR A 130 17.05 -8.39 6.66
CA TYR A 130 17.59 -7.29 7.44
C TYR A 130 19.11 -7.40 7.66
N ASP A 131 19.63 -8.60 7.92
CA ASP A 131 21.08 -8.85 7.97
C ASP A 131 21.73 -8.47 6.65
N TYR A 132 21.11 -8.85 5.53
CA TYR A 132 21.58 -8.47 4.20
C TYR A 132 21.55 -6.96 3.98
N ALA A 133 20.53 -6.26 4.50
CA ALA A 133 20.47 -4.80 4.45
C ALA A 133 21.62 -4.17 5.22
N VAL A 134 21.93 -4.66 6.43
CA VAL A 134 23.10 -4.21 7.20
C VAL A 134 24.38 -4.44 6.41
N GLU A 135 24.64 -5.65 5.94
CA GLU A 135 25.85 -6.00 5.19
C GLU A 135 26.01 -5.13 3.93
N LEU A 136 24.93 -4.93 3.16
CA LEU A 136 24.96 -4.11 1.94
C LEU A 136 25.27 -2.64 2.26
N THR A 137 24.60 -2.07 3.25
CA THR A 137 24.80 -0.66 3.61
C THR A 137 26.20 -0.40 4.17
N GLU A 138 26.76 -1.33 4.96
CA GLU A 138 28.14 -1.25 5.45
C GLU A 138 29.16 -1.38 4.31
N ARG A 139 28.92 -2.32 3.37
CA ARG A 139 29.78 -2.55 2.19
C ARG A 139 29.92 -1.30 1.31
N TYR A 140 28.86 -0.49 1.22
CA TYR A 140 28.77 0.70 0.38
C TYR A 140 28.93 2.01 1.16
N LYS A 141 29.38 1.97 2.41
CA LYS A 141 29.65 3.19 3.17
C LYS A 141 30.62 4.10 2.41
N GLY A 142 30.24 5.36 2.22
CA GLY A 142 30.99 6.34 1.43
C GLY A 142 30.85 6.22 -0.10
N TYR A 143 30.00 5.32 -0.61
CA TYR A 143 29.67 5.18 -2.03
C TYR A 143 28.15 5.28 -2.25
N PRO A 144 27.68 5.84 -3.38
CA PRO A 144 26.25 5.94 -3.65
C PRO A 144 25.61 4.57 -3.93
N TYR A 145 24.48 4.27 -3.29
CA TYR A 145 23.72 3.03 -3.48
C TYR A 145 22.21 3.26 -3.34
N PHE A 146 21.40 2.42 -3.99
CA PHE A 146 19.95 2.37 -3.84
C PHE A 146 19.55 1.01 -3.28
N GLY A 147 19.11 0.97 -2.02
CA GLY A 147 18.65 -0.25 -1.35
C GLY A 147 17.14 -0.42 -1.43
N PHE A 148 16.67 -1.63 -1.75
CA PHE A 148 15.25 -2.00 -1.66
C PHE A 148 15.10 -3.37 -0.98
N PHE A 149 14.57 -3.36 0.24
CA PHE A 149 14.45 -4.55 1.09
C PHE A 149 13.00 -4.75 1.49
N TRP A 150 12.47 -5.95 1.25
CA TRP A 150 11.05 -6.26 1.47
C TRP A 150 10.87 -7.57 2.23
N THR A 151 10.00 -7.55 3.24
CA THR A 151 9.69 -8.68 4.11
C THR A 151 8.18 -8.79 4.30
N ASN A 152 7.67 -10.02 4.44
CA ASN A 152 6.23 -10.27 4.65
C ASN A 152 5.93 -11.43 5.62
N THR A 153 6.93 -12.23 5.97
CA THR A 153 6.74 -13.54 6.62
C THR A 153 6.22 -13.46 8.05
N PHE A 154 6.36 -12.30 8.70
CA PHE A 154 5.92 -12.05 10.07
C PHE A 154 4.77 -11.03 10.17
N SER A 155 4.28 -10.49 9.05
CA SER A 155 3.31 -9.37 9.05
C SER A 155 2.09 -9.59 8.16
N HIS A 156 2.14 -10.46 7.15
CA HIS A 156 1.10 -10.50 6.11
C HIS A 156 -0.21 -11.17 6.52
N GLN A 157 -0.20 -12.17 7.42
CA GLN A 157 -1.35 -13.04 7.67
C GLN A 157 -2.07 -12.77 9.01
N SER A 158 -1.43 -12.09 9.96
CA SER A 158 -1.96 -11.90 11.30
C SER A 158 -1.48 -10.60 11.94
N ILE A 159 -2.39 -9.90 12.62
CA ILE A 159 -2.10 -8.62 13.31
C ILE A 159 -1.16 -8.79 14.50
N SER A 160 -1.11 -9.99 15.07
CA SER A 160 -0.30 -10.27 16.27
C SER A 160 1.12 -10.70 15.93
N ASP A 161 1.37 -11.20 14.73
CA ASP A 161 2.68 -11.73 14.35
C ASP A 161 3.80 -10.68 14.30
N PRO A 162 3.55 -9.41 13.92
CA PRO A 162 4.54 -8.34 13.98
C PRO A 162 5.29 -8.22 15.32
N SER A 163 4.58 -8.44 16.44
CA SER A 163 5.16 -8.35 17.79
C SER A 163 6.36 -9.27 18.03
N SER A 164 6.49 -10.36 17.26
CA SER A 164 7.63 -11.26 17.36
C SER A 164 8.94 -10.67 16.83
N MET A 165 8.86 -9.61 16.02
CA MET A 165 10.02 -8.95 15.41
C MET A 165 10.29 -7.56 16.00
N ASP A 166 9.44 -7.02 16.90
CA ASP A 166 9.56 -5.65 17.42
C ASP A 166 10.98 -5.36 17.98
N VAL A 167 11.52 -6.25 18.82
CA VAL A 167 12.87 -6.12 19.38
C VAL A 167 13.94 -6.23 18.29
N LYS A 168 13.76 -7.11 17.31
CA LYS A 168 14.72 -7.28 16.20
C LYS A 168 14.77 -6.06 15.29
N ILE A 169 13.62 -5.49 14.92
CA ILE A 169 13.61 -4.26 14.11
C ILE A 169 14.27 -3.11 14.87
N LEU A 170 14.04 -3.00 16.19
CA LEU A 170 14.75 -2.03 17.03
C LEU A 170 16.27 -2.22 16.96
N GLU A 171 16.75 -3.44 17.16
CA GLU A 171 18.18 -3.78 17.06
C GLU A 171 18.76 -3.38 15.69
N TYR A 172 18.06 -3.66 14.58
CA TYR A 172 18.53 -3.27 13.24
C TYR A 172 18.61 -1.75 13.05
N LEU A 173 17.65 -0.99 13.57
CA LEU A 173 17.69 0.47 13.47
C LEU A 173 18.77 1.09 14.33
N GLN A 174 19.01 0.53 15.51
CA GLN A 174 20.16 0.90 16.34
C GLN A 174 21.46 0.57 15.63
N ASN A 175 21.57 -0.58 14.97
CA ASN A 175 22.75 -0.96 14.19
C ASN A 175 23.00 0.00 13.03
N PHE A 176 21.99 0.39 12.26
CA PHE A 176 22.15 1.42 11.21
C PHE A 176 22.61 2.78 11.77
N SER A 177 22.12 3.16 12.95
CA SER A 177 22.57 4.37 13.63
C SER A 177 24.03 4.27 14.10
N ASN A 178 24.36 3.21 14.84
CA ASN A 178 25.66 3.02 15.48
C ASN A 178 26.79 2.77 14.47
N SER A 179 26.49 2.08 13.37
CA SER A 179 27.42 1.90 12.25
C SER A 179 27.65 3.17 11.44
N GLY A 180 26.86 4.23 11.66
CA GLY A 180 26.93 5.49 10.94
C GLY A 180 26.31 5.46 9.54
N VAL A 181 25.59 4.41 9.16
CA VAL A 181 24.84 4.33 7.88
C VAL A 181 23.79 5.44 7.80
N LEU A 182 23.14 5.77 8.92
CA LEU A 182 22.15 6.85 8.97
C LEU A 182 22.73 8.27 8.78
N ASN A 183 24.06 8.43 8.76
CA ASN A 183 24.72 9.74 8.62
C ASN A 183 24.78 10.22 7.17
N ASP A 184 24.69 9.33 6.19
CA ASP A 184 24.79 9.64 4.76
C ASP A 184 23.64 9.04 3.92
N THR A 185 22.68 8.35 4.57
CA THR A 185 21.60 7.64 3.89
C THR A 185 20.22 8.20 4.24
N ILE A 186 19.42 8.54 3.23
CA ILE A 186 17.97 8.78 3.38
C ILE A 186 17.26 7.43 3.45
N VAL A 187 16.42 7.21 4.47
CA VAL A 187 15.70 5.93 4.64
C VAL A 187 14.19 6.15 4.61
N PHE A 188 13.49 5.40 3.76
CA PHE A 188 12.04 5.27 3.77
C PHE A 188 11.68 3.92 4.40
N PHE A 189 11.04 3.94 5.56
CA PHE A 189 10.60 2.74 6.27
C PHE A 189 9.07 2.68 6.31
N PHE A 190 8.48 1.72 5.60
CA PHE A 190 7.04 1.70 5.36
C PHE A 190 6.46 0.31 5.12
N SER A 191 5.13 0.23 5.21
CA SER A 191 4.35 -0.92 4.75
C SER A 191 3.72 -0.63 3.39
N ASP A 192 3.63 -1.64 2.51
CA ASP A 192 3.05 -1.59 1.16
C ASP A 192 1.55 -1.97 1.09
N HIS A 193 0.97 -2.42 2.21
CA HIS A 193 -0.46 -2.28 2.55
C HIS A 193 -0.67 -2.53 4.06
N GLY A 194 -1.88 -2.31 4.58
CA GLY A 194 -2.28 -2.82 5.90
C GLY A 194 -2.88 -4.23 5.82
N MET A 195 -3.54 -4.70 6.88
CA MET A 195 -4.14 -6.05 6.85
C MET A 195 -5.43 -6.16 6.00
N ARG A 196 -5.40 -7.04 4.99
CA ARG A 196 -6.44 -7.12 3.93
C ARG A 196 -7.62 -8.04 4.22
N PHE A 197 -7.44 -8.97 5.14
CA PHE A 197 -8.45 -9.99 5.45
C PHE A 197 -8.38 -10.42 6.91
N GLY A 198 -9.34 -11.26 7.31
CA GLY A 198 -9.42 -11.82 8.65
C GLY A 198 -10.30 -10.99 9.59
N PRO A 199 -10.44 -11.44 10.86
CA PRO A 199 -11.43 -10.88 11.78
C PRO A 199 -11.26 -9.38 12.03
N THR A 200 -10.02 -8.88 12.11
CA THR A 200 -9.74 -7.45 12.33
C THR A 200 -10.38 -6.58 11.26
N ARG A 201 -10.30 -7.00 9.99
CA ARG A 201 -10.80 -6.25 8.83
C ARG A 201 -12.32 -6.05 8.84
N SER A 202 -13.05 -6.86 9.61
CA SER A 202 -14.51 -6.73 9.77
C SER A 202 -14.95 -5.54 10.63
N SER A 203 -14.01 -4.92 11.36
CA SER A 203 -14.28 -3.73 12.18
C SER A 203 -14.01 -2.43 11.42
N THR A 204 -14.65 -1.33 11.82
CA THR A 204 -14.32 0.01 11.32
C THR A 204 -12.84 0.34 11.50
N LEU A 205 -12.23 -0.11 12.61
CA LEU A 205 -10.81 0.09 12.88
C LEU A 205 -9.93 -0.64 11.86
N GLY A 206 -10.26 -1.90 11.56
CA GLY A 206 -9.55 -2.72 10.58
C GLY A 206 -9.66 -2.16 9.16
N HIS A 207 -10.78 -1.53 8.81
CA HIS A 207 -10.95 -0.86 7.53
C HIS A 207 -9.94 0.29 7.33
N TYR A 208 -9.65 1.05 8.39
CA TYR A 208 -8.63 2.09 8.35
C TYR A 208 -7.22 1.55 8.50
N GLU A 209 -6.99 0.45 9.20
CA GLU A 209 -5.69 -0.21 9.25
C GLU A 209 -5.26 -0.69 7.86
N GLU A 210 -6.11 -1.41 7.13
CA GLU A 210 -5.85 -1.76 5.72
C GLU A 210 -5.52 -0.52 4.87
N ARG A 211 -6.27 0.55 5.17
CA ARG A 211 -6.24 1.95 4.73
C ARG A 211 -4.92 2.71 4.72
N LEU A 212 -4.32 2.67 5.91
CA LEU A 212 -3.41 3.66 6.45
C LEU A 212 -2.18 2.92 6.99
N PRO A 213 -1.43 2.25 6.11
CA PRO A 213 -0.06 1.79 6.39
C PRO A 213 0.78 2.87 7.09
N PHE A 214 1.80 2.44 7.82
CA PHE A 214 2.80 3.37 8.33
C PHE A 214 3.79 3.77 7.23
N MET A 215 4.35 4.98 7.35
CA MET A 215 5.41 5.53 6.51
C MET A 215 6.29 6.44 7.36
N PHE A 216 7.59 6.16 7.41
CA PHE A 216 8.57 6.96 8.12
C PHE A 216 9.73 7.33 7.21
N ILE A 217 10.17 8.58 7.31
CA ILE A 217 11.30 9.10 6.55
C ILE A 217 12.40 9.53 7.52
N TRP A 218 13.60 9.00 7.31
CA TRP A 218 14.83 9.46 7.93
C TRP A 218 15.61 10.34 6.97
N LEU A 219 15.93 11.56 7.42
CA LEU A 219 16.90 12.43 6.74
C LEU A 219 18.19 12.48 7.58
N PRO A 220 19.37 12.30 6.96
CA PRO A 220 20.66 12.59 7.59
C PRO A 220 20.72 13.99 8.19
N THR A 221 21.51 14.15 9.26
CA THR A 221 21.64 15.44 9.97
C THR A 221 22.09 16.55 9.04
N TRP A 222 23.08 16.32 8.19
CA TRP A 222 23.57 17.34 7.27
C TRP A 222 22.49 17.77 6.26
N ILE A 223 21.59 16.88 5.82
CA ILE A 223 20.46 17.26 4.95
C ILE A 223 19.49 18.17 5.71
N LYS A 224 19.18 17.83 6.98
CA LYS A 224 18.31 18.64 7.83
C LYS A 224 18.87 20.05 8.04
N GLU A 225 20.19 20.16 8.22
CA GLU A 225 20.91 21.43 8.40
C GLU A 225 21.03 22.23 7.11
N THR A 226 21.30 21.56 6.00
CA THR A 226 21.47 22.19 4.67
C THR A 226 20.12 22.65 4.09
N TYR A 227 19.07 21.85 4.28
CA TYR A 227 17.72 22.07 3.75
C TYR A 227 16.67 22.06 4.88
N PRO A 228 16.66 23.06 5.78
CA PRO A 228 15.69 23.14 6.88
C PRO A 228 14.23 23.23 6.40
N GLU A 229 13.99 23.67 5.18
CA GLU A 229 12.70 23.66 4.52
C GLU A 229 12.15 22.24 4.29
N PHE A 230 13.02 21.24 4.09
CA PHE A 230 12.58 19.84 3.97
C PHE A 230 12.01 19.33 5.29
N VAL A 231 12.65 19.69 6.41
CA VAL A 231 12.17 19.35 7.76
C VAL A 231 10.82 20.03 8.03
N THR A 232 10.69 21.29 7.63
CA THR A 232 9.44 22.04 7.74
C THR A 232 8.32 21.40 6.92
N ALA A 233 8.62 21.05 5.66
CA ALA A 233 7.69 20.36 4.77
C ALA A 233 7.22 19.03 5.37
N LEU A 234 8.14 18.16 5.78
CA LEU A 234 7.79 16.86 6.37
C LEU A 234 6.99 17.02 7.68
N THR A 235 7.30 18.04 8.49
CA THR A 235 6.55 18.36 9.71
C THR A 235 5.10 18.77 9.44
N VAL A 236 4.86 19.52 8.36
CA VAL A 236 3.50 19.84 7.88
C VAL A 236 2.83 18.58 7.32
N ASN A 237 3.56 17.84 6.48
CA ASN A 237 3.04 16.72 5.70
C ASN A 237 2.61 15.53 6.55
N LYS A 238 3.10 15.42 7.79
CA LYS A 238 2.66 14.38 8.74
C LYS A 238 1.15 14.33 8.98
N ASN A 239 0.45 15.45 8.78
CA ASN A 239 -1.01 15.55 8.96
C ASN A 239 -1.75 15.69 7.63
N GLN A 240 -1.07 15.44 6.53
CA GLN A 240 -1.58 15.68 5.19
C GLN A 240 -1.85 14.40 4.42
N LEU A 241 -2.83 14.49 3.53
CA LEU A 241 -3.19 13.39 2.64
C LEU A 241 -2.09 13.20 1.58
N THR A 242 -1.42 12.04 1.59
CA THR A 242 -0.37 11.65 0.61
C THR A 242 -0.56 10.21 0.12
N ASN A 243 0.11 9.83 -0.96
CA ASN A 243 0.02 8.50 -1.58
C ASN A 243 1.39 8.00 -2.13
N PRO A 244 1.46 6.77 -2.70
CA PRO A 244 2.65 6.23 -3.37
C PRO A 244 3.34 7.14 -4.38
N TYR A 245 2.57 7.91 -5.14
CA TYR A 245 3.12 8.78 -6.19
C TYR A 245 3.81 10.01 -5.61
N ASP A 246 3.36 10.56 -4.47
CA ASP A 246 4.10 11.63 -3.78
C ASP A 246 5.51 11.15 -3.36
N ILE A 247 5.67 9.87 -3.04
CA ILE A 247 6.98 9.26 -2.74
C ILE A 247 7.82 9.11 -4.01
N HIS A 248 7.22 8.64 -5.10
CA HIS A 248 7.91 8.62 -6.39
C HIS A 248 8.45 10.01 -6.76
N MET A 249 7.60 11.04 -6.64
CA MET A 249 8.01 12.43 -6.86
C MET A 249 9.08 12.90 -5.86
N THR A 250 9.11 12.34 -4.66
CA THR A 250 10.17 12.61 -3.67
C THR A 250 11.49 11.98 -4.09
N LEU A 251 11.50 10.74 -4.59
CA LEU A 251 12.69 10.08 -5.13
C LEU A 251 13.23 10.80 -6.37
N GLN A 252 12.34 11.26 -7.26
CA GLN A 252 12.69 12.10 -8.41
C GLN A 252 13.36 13.41 -7.96
N HIS A 253 12.82 14.06 -6.91
CA HIS A 253 13.40 15.28 -6.35
C HIS A 253 14.79 15.04 -5.75
N ILE A 254 14.98 13.94 -5.02
CA ILE A 254 16.29 13.56 -4.46
C ILE A 254 17.30 13.29 -5.57
N LEU A 255 16.89 12.58 -6.63
CA LEU A 255 17.75 12.32 -7.77
C LEU A 255 18.18 13.61 -8.48
N GLN A 256 17.26 14.56 -8.61
CA GLN A 256 17.58 15.87 -9.18
C GLN A 256 18.59 16.64 -8.33
N LEU A 257 18.43 16.64 -6.99
CA LEU A 257 19.39 17.27 -6.07
C LEU A 257 20.79 16.64 -6.16
N ALA A 258 20.87 15.35 -6.45
CA ALA A 258 22.15 14.67 -6.65
C ALA A 258 22.85 15.05 -7.96
N ASN A 259 22.10 15.54 -8.96
CA ASN A 259 22.59 15.82 -10.32
C ASN A 259 22.85 17.30 -10.60
N ASP A 260 22.14 18.20 -9.92
CA ASP A 260 22.19 19.63 -10.20
C ASP A 260 23.49 20.24 -9.62
N ASN A 261 24.44 20.51 -10.52
CA ASN A 261 25.55 21.45 -10.29
C ASN A 261 25.10 22.93 -10.39
N ASP A 262 23.83 23.17 -10.72
CA ASP A 262 23.26 24.48 -11.00
C ASP A 262 22.16 24.76 -9.97
N ASN A 263 22.17 25.95 -9.37
CA ASN A 263 21.39 26.28 -8.15
C ASN A 263 19.86 26.38 -8.37
N ALA A 264 19.31 25.85 -9.47
CA ALA A 264 17.91 25.97 -9.84
C ALA A 264 17.27 24.62 -10.21
N LEU A 265 16.47 24.07 -9.29
CA LEU A 265 15.67 22.87 -9.50
C LEU A 265 14.69 23.05 -10.67
N LYS A 266 14.90 22.28 -11.75
CA LYS A 266 13.96 22.17 -12.88
C LYS A 266 12.63 21.52 -12.45
N PRO A 267 11.51 21.82 -13.13
CA PRO A 267 10.25 21.12 -12.88
C PRO A 267 10.38 19.60 -13.06
N LEU A 268 9.92 18.83 -12.08
CA LEU A 268 9.92 17.36 -12.17
C LEU A 268 8.84 16.87 -13.14
N PRO A 269 9.12 15.83 -13.95
CA PRO A 269 8.11 15.19 -14.77
C PRO A 269 7.01 14.64 -13.87
N GLN A 270 5.75 14.89 -14.23
CA GLN A 270 4.61 14.39 -13.48
C GLN A 270 4.46 12.88 -13.65
N THR A 271 3.92 12.21 -12.63
CA THR A 271 3.60 10.78 -12.73
C THR A 271 2.31 10.57 -13.51
N ASP A 272 2.25 9.51 -14.34
CA ASP A 272 1.01 9.18 -15.07
C ASP A 272 -0.12 8.77 -14.12
N GLY A 273 0.24 8.11 -13.02
CA GLY A 273 -0.75 7.63 -12.07
C GLY A 273 -1.26 8.70 -11.11
N CYS A 274 -0.60 9.87 -11.06
CA CYS A 274 -1.08 11.02 -10.31
C CYS A 274 -0.47 12.34 -10.83
N PRO A 275 -1.12 13.01 -11.79
CA PRO A 275 -0.62 14.26 -12.38
C PRO A 275 -0.53 15.47 -11.45
N ARG A 276 -1.11 15.36 -10.24
CA ARG A 276 -1.12 16.42 -9.21
C ARG A 276 -0.33 16.05 -7.96
N CYS A 277 0.31 14.89 -7.95
CA CYS A 277 1.17 14.48 -6.85
C CYS A 277 2.48 15.26 -6.90
N GLN A 278 3.10 15.44 -5.74
CA GLN A 278 4.31 16.24 -5.61
C GLN A 278 5.26 15.65 -4.58
N THR A 279 6.50 16.13 -4.60
CA THR A 279 7.49 15.78 -3.58
C THR A 279 7.00 16.10 -2.16
N LEU A 280 7.31 15.20 -1.22
CA LEU A 280 7.08 15.37 0.22
C LEU A 280 8.10 16.32 0.87
N LEU A 281 9.13 16.74 0.13
CA LEU A 281 10.09 17.77 0.55
C LEU A 281 9.56 19.20 0.33
N LYS A 282 8.29 19.33 -0.07
CA LYS A 282 7.54 20.60 -0.11
C LYS A 282 6.22 20.46 0.68
N PRO A 283 5.68 21.54 1.25
CA PRO A 283 4.41 21.49 1.95
C PRO A 283 3.27 20.98 1.05
N VAL A 284 2.59 19.94 1.51
CA VAL A 284 1.41 19.35 0.89
C VAL A 284 0.19 20.23 1.18
N PRO A 285 -0.55 20.69 0.14
CA PRO A 285 -1.78 21.45 0.35
C PRO A 285 -2.78 20.76 1.28
N PHE A 286 -3.33 21.54 2.22
CA PHE A 286 -4.25 21.04 3.25
C PHE A 286 -5.60 20.55 2.71
N ASN A 287 -5.98 21.03 1.54
CA ASN A 287 -7.30 20.92 0.95
C ASN A 287 -7.39 19.92 -0.20
N ARG A 288 -6.39 19.04 -0.37
CA ARG A 288 -6.48 17.97 -1.37
C ARG A 288 -7.58 16.96 -1.01
N SER A 289 -8.33 16.54 -2.01
CA SER A 289 -9.28 15.43 -1.95
C SER A 289 -8.63 14.10 -2.37
N CYS A 290 -9.31 12.97 -2.16
CA CYS A 290 -8.87 11.67 -2.68
C CYS A 290 -8.76 11.67 -4.21
N GLU A 291 -9.70 12.28 -4.91
CA GLU A 291 -9.66 12.47 -6.36
C GLU A 291 -8.45 13.32 -6.77
N ASP A 292 -8.04 14.29 -5.94
CA ASP A 292 -6.89 15.14 -6.23
C ASP A 292 -5.57 14.40 -6.32
N ILE A 293 -5.48 13.28 -5.62
CA ILE A 293 -4.29 12.45 -5.63
C ILE A 293 -4.61 11.04 -6.13
N SER A 294 -5.58 10.91 -7.03
CA SER A 294 -5.89 9.66 -7.74
C SER A 294 -6.14 8.45 -6.82
N ILE A 295 -6.78 8.69 -5.68
CA ILE A 295 -7.30 7.66 -4.78
C ILE A 295 -8.79 7.47 -5.09
N GLU A 296 -9.17 6.27 -5.52
CA GLU A 296 -10.56 5.93 -5.83
C GLU A 296 -11.43 5.90 -4.56
N ASP A 297 -12.75 6.10 -4.72
CA ASP A 297 -13.71 6.15 -3.60
C ASP A 297 -13.64 4.90 -2.69
N HIS A 298 -13.26 3.75 -3.23
CA HIS A 298 -13.10 2.52 -2.44
C HIS A 298 -11.92 2.56 -1.45
N TRP A 299 -10.85 3.27 -1.79
CA TRP A 299 -9.65 3.43 -0.97
C TRP A 299 -9.68 4.74 -0.15
N CYS A 300 -10.58 5.65 -0.47
CA CYS A 300 -10.70 6.94 0.19
C CYS A 300 -11.24 6.81 1.63
N THR A 301 -10.39 7.07 2.62
CA THR A 301 -10.83 7.11 4.04
C THR A 301 -11.33 8.48 4.51
N CYS A 302 -11.42 9.46 3.60
CA CYS A 302 -12.03 10.76 3.92
C CYS A 302 -13.55 10.74 3.83
N LEU A 303 -14.13 9.68 3.26
CA LEU A 303 -15.57 9.50 3.18
C LEU A 303 -16.12 9.05 4.54
N ALA A 304 -17.00 9.87 5.12
CA ALA A 304 -17.79 9.48 6.28
C ALA A 304 -19.04 8.74 5.79
N TYR A 305 -19.36 7.60 6.39
CA TYR A 305 -20.49 6.77 6.00
C TYR A 305 -21.56 6.68 7.09
N ASP A 306 -22.82 6.64 6.68
CA ASP A 306 -23.96 6.29 7.53
C ASP A 306 -24.50 4.90 7.18
N PRO A 307 -24.85 4.07 8.17
CA PRO A 307 -25.45 2.77 7.91
C PRO A 307 -26.87 2.92 7.37
N LEU A 308 -27.20 2.08 6.39
CA LEU A 308 -28.54 1.95 5.82
C LEU A 308 -29.13 0.58 6.14
N LYS A 309 -30.46 0.45 6.03
CA LYS A 309 -31.11 -0.85 6.22
C LYS A 309 -30.90 -1.69 4.97
N VAL A 310 -30.54 -2.96 5.14
CA VAL A 310 -30.35 -3.88 4.01
C VAL A 310 -31.65 -4.08 3.21
N THR A 311 -32.81 -3.84 3.81
CA THR A 311 -34.13 -3.89 3.15
C THR A 311 -34.41 -2.69 2.23
N ASP A 312 -33.55 -1.67 2.20
CA ASP A 312 -33.73 -0.52 1.32
C ASP A 312 -33.69 -0.94 -0.15
N LYS A 313 -34.60 -0.43 -0.98
CA LYS A 313 -34.75 -0.84 -2.40
C LYS A 313 -33.44 -0.78 -3.21
N ILE A 314 -32.54 0.12 -2.82
CA ILE A 314 -31.24 0.32 -3.48
C ILE A 314 -30.28 -0.85 -3.24
N SER A 315 -30.41 -1.60 -2.14
CA SER A 315 -29.45 -2.65 -1.72
C SER A 315 -29.30 -3.75 -2.77
N THR A 316 -30.43 -4.27 -3.26
CA THR A 316 -30.45 -5.36 -4.25
C THR A 316 -29.97 -4.86 -5.62
N LYS A 317 -30.26 -3.61 -5.96
CA LYS A 317 -29.78 -2.98 -7.21
C LYS A 317 -28.25 -2.88 -7.19
N LEU A 318 -27.67 -2.38 -6.09
CA LEU A 318 -26.22 -2.30 -5.89
C LEU A 318 -25.57 -3.69 -5.93
N GLY A 319 -26.10 -4.66 -5.17
CA GLY A 319 -25.56 -6.02 -5.13
C GLY A 319 -25.55 -6.69 -6.51
N LYS A 320 -26.63 -6.56 -7.29
CA LYS A 320 -26.70 -7.08 -8.65
C LYS A 320 -25.71 -6.39 -9.59
N ALA A 321 -25.57 -5.07 -9.52
CA ALA A 321 -24.62 -4.33 -10.34
C ALA A 321 -23.17 -4.81 -10.09
N VAL A 322 -22.80 -4.99 -8.82
CA VAL A 322 -21.47 -5.49 -8.45
C VAL A 322 -21.26 -6.94 -8.91
N ILE A 323 -22.24 -7.82 -8.74
CA ILE A 323 -22.15 -9.22 -9.20
C ILE A 323 -22.00 -9.30 -10.73
N ASN A 324 -22.76 -8.50 -11.47
CA ASN A 324 -22.64 -8.44 -12.93
C ASN A 324 -21.23 -7.99 -13.31
N TYR A 325 -20.74 -6.91 -12.70
CA TYR A 325 -19.37 -6.44 -12.90
C TYR A 325 -18.32 -7.53 -12.63
N ILE A 326 -18.43 -8.28 -11.52
CA ILE A 326 -17.51 -9.38 -11.20
C ILE A 326 -17.55 -10.46 -12.29
N ASN A 327 -18.74 -10.91 -12.67
CA ASN A 327 -18.88 -11.98 -13.66
C ASN A 327 -18.43 -11.54 -15.06
N ASP A 328 -18.68 -10.29 -15.43
CA ASP A 328 -18.23 -9.70 -16.70
C ASP A 328 -16.70 -9.59 -16.72
N PHE A 329 -16.10 -9.12 -15.62
CA PHE A 329 -14.64 -9.08 -15.46
C PHE A 329 -14.02 -10.48 -15.55
N VAL A 330 -14.55 -11.46 -14.82
CA VAL A 330 -14.09 -12.86 -14.91
C VAL A 330 -14.24 -13.40 -16.33
N GLY A 331 -15.33 -13.04 -17.03
CA GLY A 331 -15.58 -13.41 -18.41
C GLY A 331 -14.53 -12.94 -19.42
N THR A 332 -13.71 -11.94 -19.07
CA THR A 332 -12.62 -11.47 -19.96
C THR A 332 -11.40 -12.40 -19.99
N PHE A 333 -11.31 -13.36 -19.06
CA PHE A 333 -10.17 -14.29 -19.00
C PHE A 333 -10.43 -15.58 -19.77
N SER A 334 -9.38 -16.14 -20.37
CA SER A 334 -9.46 -17.40 -21.13
C SER A 334 -9.90 -18.60 -20.28
N PHE A 335 -9.67 -18.56 -18.96
CA PHE A 335 -10.08 -19.64 -18.05
C PHE A 335 -11.52 -19.51 -17.56
N ALA A 336 -12.27 -18.47 -17.95
CA ALA A 336 -13.61 -18.17 -17.44
C ALA A 336 -14.60 -19.33 -17.56
N SER A 337 -14.43 -20.18 -18.59
CA SER A 337 -15.26 -21.38 -18.81
C SER A 337 -15.18 -22.40 -17.66
N HIS A 338 -14.09 -22.39 -16.89
CA HIS A 338 -13.91 -23.27 -15.73
C HIS A 338 -14.49 -22.66 -14.43
N CYS A 339 -14.89 -21.39 -14.46
CA CYS A 339 -15.42 -20.70 -13.29
C CYS A 339 -16.95 -20.79 -13.22
N LYS A 340 -17.49 -21.14 -12.05
CA LYS A 340 -18.93 -20.96 -11.80
C LYS A 340 -19.23 -19.46 -11.66
N LYS A 341 -20.24 -18.97 -12.38
CA LYS A 341 -20.73 -17.59 -12.21
C LYS A 341 -21.22 -17.38 -10.78
N LEU A 342 -20.82 -16.25 -10.18
CA LEU A 342 -21.27 -15.88 -8.84
C LEU A 342 -22.66 -15.29 -8.88
N SER A 343 -23.45 -15.58 -7.86
CA SER A 343 -24.72 -14.92 -7.60
C SER A 343 -24.71 -14.18 -6.27
N LEU A 344 -25.59 -13.17 -6.15
CA LEU A 344 -25.73 -12.39 -4.92
C LEU A 344 -26.31 -13.29 -3.82
N GLY A 345 -25.56 -13.47 -2.75
CA GLY A 345 -26.03 -14.04 -1.49
C GLY A 345 -26.52 -12.94 -0.54
N ASN A 346 -26.32 -13.16 0.76
CA ASN A 346 -26.79 -12.22 1.77
C ASN A 346 -25.97 -10.93 1.80
N ILE A 347 -26.63 -9.78 1.78
CA ILE A 347 -25.98 -8.48 2.03
C ILE A 347 -25.77 -8.33 3.54
N LYS A 348 -24.53 -8.16 3.97
CA LYS A 348 -24.12 -8.03 5.37
C LYS A 348 -24.22 -6.59 5.86
N TYR A 349 -23.69 -5.64 5.09
CA TYR A 349 -23.70 -4.21 5.42
C TYR A 349 -23.99 -3.37 4.19
N LEU A 350 -24.73 -2.28 4.39
CA LEU A 350 -24.94 -1.24 3.41
C LEU A 350 -24.65 0.11 4.06
N LEU A 351 -23.76 0.87 3.45
CA LEU A 351 -23.32 2.17 3.93
C LEU A 351 -23.48 3.20 2.83
N LYS A 352 -23.89 4.43 3.18
CA LYS A 352 -23.97 5.57 2.26
C LYS A 352 -23.04 6.69 2.69
N ALA A 353 -22.24 7.20 1.76
CA ALA A 353 -21.35 8.32 2.03
C ALA A 353 -22.15 9.61 2.29
N ARG A 354 -21.73 10.38 3.29
CA ARG A 354 -22.33 11.68 3.62
C ARG A 354 -22.01 12.71 2.54
N LYS A 355 -23.05 13.42 2.08
CA LYS A 355 -22.91 14.57 1.17
C LYS A 355 -22.09 15.67 1.83
N GLY A 356 -21.11 16.22 1.11
CA GLY A 356 -20.24 17.28 1.61
C GLY A 356 -19.08 16.82 2.52
N SER A 357 -18.85 15.50 2.63
CA SER A 357 -17.51 14.99 2.99
C SER A 357 -16.53 15.44 1.89
N ALA A 358 -15.30 15.82 2.22
CA ALA A 358 -14.48 16.55 1.25
C ALA A 358 -13.83 15.72 0.12
N ALA A 359 -14.34 14.50 -0.05
CA ALA A 359 -14.13 13.69 -1.25
C ALA A 359 -15.38 13.66 -2.17
N THR A 360 -16.45 14.40 -1.85
CA THR A 360 -17.65 14.51 -2.70
C THR A 360 -17.82 15.93 -3.21
N SER A 361 -17.91 16.10 -4.53
CA SER A 361 -18.29 17.39 -5.15
C SER A 361 -19.67 17.82 -4.64
N ARG A 362 -19.76 19.04 -4.10
CA ARG A 362 -21.01 19.61 -3.53
C ARG A 362 -22.15 19.73 -4.54
N ASN A 363 -21.86 19.67 -5.84
CA ASN A 363 -22.82 19.85 -6.93
C ASN A 363 -23.19 18.55 -7.64
N SER A 364 -22.76 17.39 -7.14
CA SER A 364 -23.05 16.12 -7.79
C SER A 364 -24.37 15.51 -7.29
N THR A 365 -25.24 15.11 -8.21
CA THR A 365 -26.40 14.22 -7.95
C THR A 365 -25.96 12.80 -7.62
N SER A 366 -24.67 12.49 -7.78
CA SER A 366 -24.08 11.20 -7.49
C SER A 366 -24.08 10.89 -5.99
N GLU A 367 -24.39 9.64 -5.67
CA GLU A 367 -24.37 9.11 -4.32
C GLU A 367 -23.41 7.91 -4.26
N THR A 368 -22.47 7.93 -3.31
CA THR A 368 -21.51 6.84 -3.13
C THR A 368 -21.99 5.89 -2.04
N TYR A 369 -22.01 4.59 -2.35
CA TYR A 369 -22.41 3.51 -1.47
C TYR A 369 -21.25 2.54 -1.27
N ARG A 370 -21.14 1.97 -0.08
CA ARG A 370 -20.29 0.80 0.17
C ARG A 370 -21.15 -0.37 0.61
N ILE A 371 -21.02 -1.48 -0.11
CA ILE A 371 -21.81 -2.68 0.10
C ILE A 371 -20.88 -3.84 0.46
N THR A 372 -21.21 -4.54 1.55
CA THR A 372 -20.55 -5.78 1.96
C THR A 372 -21.54 -6.92 1.84
N PHE A 373 -21.21 -7.97 1.09
CA PHE A 373 -22.15 -9.03 0.76
C PHE A 373 -21.46 -10.39 0.59
N TYR A 374 -22.23 -11.45 0.80
CA TYR A 374 -21.82 -12.81 0.49
C TYR A 374 -22.20 -13.17 -0.94
N THR A 375 -21.45 -14.09 -1.51
CA THR A 375 -21.68 -14.66 -2.84
C THR A 375 -21.99 -16.14 -2.74
N LEU A 376 -22.66 -16.67 -3.75
CA LEU A 376 -22.89 -18.10 -3.92
C LEU A 376 -22.23 -18.55 -5.23
N PRO A 377 -21.74 -19.81 -5.31
CA PRO A 377 -21.83 -20.86 -4.27
C PRO A 377 -20.72 -20.81 -3.21
N ASN A 378 -19.64 -20.06 -3.43
CA ASN A 378 -18.41 -20.11 -2.62
C ASN A 378 -18.50 -19.45 -1.23
N LYS A 379 -19.64 -18.85 -0.86
CA LYS A 379 -19.82 -18.10 0.40
C LYS A 379 -18.78 -16.99 0.57
N GLY A 380 -18.32 -16.42 -0.55
CA GLY A 380 -17.30 -15.39 -0.55
C GLY A 380 -17.81 -14.07 0.00
N LEU A 381 -17.09 -13.47 0.95
CA LEU A 381 -17.43 -12.17 1.53
C LEU A 381 -16.68 -11.07 0.78
N PHE A 382 -17.42 -10.22 0.05
CA PHE A 382 -16.88 -9.15 -0.75
C PHE A 382 -17.30 -7.78 -0.22
N GLU A 383 -16.47 -6.76 -0.48
CA GLU A 383 -16.77 -5.35 -0.28
C GLU A 383 -16.54 -4.59 -1.58
N ALA A 384 -17.51 -3.77 -1.98
CA ALA A 384 -17.40 -2.92 -3.16
C ALA A 384 -17.91 -1.51 -2.84
N THR A 385 -17.33 -0.52 -3.52
CA THR A 385 -17.83 0.86 -3.51
C THR A 385 -18.44 1.18 -4.86
N VAL A 386 -19.66 1.71 -4.83
CA VAL A 386 -20.46 1.99 -6.02
C VAL A 386 -20.88 3.45 -6.00
N ARG A 387 -20.57 4.15 -7.08
CA ARG A 387 -21.06 5.49 -7.37
C ARG A 387 -22.34 5.38 -8.18
N HIS A 388 -23.45 5.87 -7.64
CA HIS A 388 -24.76 5.85 -8.29
C HIS A 388 -25.14 7.26 -8.70
N THR A 389 -25.21 7.50 -10.01
CA THR A 389 -25.65 8.78 -10.58
C THR A 389 -26.99 8.57 -11.28
N PRO A 390 -28.12 8.92 -10.65
CA PRO A 390 -29.43 8.72 -11.25
C PRO A 390 -29.51 9.43 -12.61
N ASN A 391 -30.08 8.76 -13.60
CA ASN A 391 -30.32 9.24 -14.97
C ASN A 391 -29.08 9.37 -15.88
N GLU A 392 -27.91 8.88 -15.45
CA GLU A 392 -26.74 8.71 -16.33
C GLU A 392 -26.60 7.25 -16.79
N LYS A 393 -25.81 7.02 -17.85
CA LYS A 393 -25.45 5.68 -18.32
C LYS A 393 -23.92 5.54 -18.36
N PRO A 394 -23.33 4.58 -17.62
CA PRO A 394 -23.99 3.69 -16.67
C PRO A 394 -24.52 4.46 -15.44
N ASP A 395 -25.66 4.05 -14.90
CA ASP A 395 -26.26 4.67 -13.71
C ASP A 395 -25.51 4.30 -12.42
N MET A 396 -24.74 3.21 -12.47
CA MET A 396 -23.89 2.72 -11.39
C MET A 396 -22.49 2.42 -11.92
N THR A 397 -21.48 2.99 -11.27
CA THR A 397 -20.07 2.74 -11.55
C THR A 397 -19.40 2.14 -10.32
N ILE A 398 -18.74 1.00 -10.49
CA ILE A 398 -17.89 0.41 -9.45
C ILE A 398 -16.59 1.21 -9.44
N THR A 399 -16.18 1.70 -8.27
CA THR A 399 -14.97 2.51 -8.11
C THR A 399 -13.86 1.68 -7.48
N GLY A 400 -12.65 1.70 -8.03
CA GLY A 400 -11.53 0.91 -7.52
C GLY A 400 -11.72 -0.60 -7.69
N GLU A 401 -10.97 -1.38 -6.91
CA GLU A 401 -11.07 -2.84 -6.89
C GLU A 401 -12.23 -3.31 -5.99
N ILE A 402 -12.56 -4.61 -6.08
CA ILE A 402 -13.51 -5.28 -5.20
C ILE A 402 -12.72 -6.14 -4.22
N SER A 403 -12.74 -5.78 -2.95
CA SER A 403 -11.97 -6.50 -1.92
C SER A 403 -12.65 -7.80 -1.51
N ARG A 404 -11.86 -8.88 -1.43
CA ARG A 404 -12.25 -10.18 -0.87
C ARG A 404 -11.84 -10.25 0.60
N LEU A 405 -12.81 -10.24 1.52
CA LEU A 405 -12.56 -10.05 2.96
C LEU A 405 -12.28 -11.34 3.75
N ASN A 406 -12.57 -12.51 3.18
CA ASN A 406 -12.31 -13.82 3.78
C ASN A 406 -11.41 -14.69 2.91
N VAL A 407 -10.64 -15.58 3.54
CA VAL A 407 -9.70 -16.51 2.89
C VAL A 407 -10.39 -17.26 1.74
N TYR A 408 -9.66 -17.40 0.63
CA TYR A 408 -10.21 -17.85 -0.65
C TYR A 408 -9.31 -18.86 -1.37
N ALA A 409 -8.25 -19.37 -0.72
CA ALA A 409 -7.32 -20.31 -1.36
C ALA A 409 -8.00 -21.63 -1.81
N SER A 410 -9.06 -22.05 -1.10
CA SER A 410 -9.88 -23.22 -1.47
C SER A 410 -10.81 -22.95 -2.65
N ASP A 411 -11.18 -21.69 -2.92
CA ASP A 411 -12.14 -21.33 -3.97
C ASP A 411 -11.58 -21.55 -5.38
N SER A 412 -10.25 -21.64 -5.51
CA SER A 412 -9.55 -21.95 -6.76
C SER A 412 -9.28 -23.45 -6.97
N GLN A 413 -9.64 -24.31 -6.01
CA GLN A 413 -9.56 -25.76 -6.20
C GLN A 413 -10.75 -26.18 -7.05
N ALA A 414 -10.50 -26.41 -8.35
CA ALA A 414 -11.46 -27.13 -9.18
C ALA A 414 -11.61 -28.54 -8.58
N ASP A 415 -12.86 -28.95 -8.36
CA ASP A 415 -13.19 -30.30 -7.95
C ASP A 415 -12.93 -31.24 -9.12
N PHE A 416 -11.71 -31.76 -9.23
CA PHE A 416 -11.32 -32.75 -10.23
C PHE A 416 -11.87 -34.15 -9.91
N SER A 417 -12.86 -34.28 -9.02
CA SER A 417 -13.38 -35.58 -8.57
C SER A 417 -14.54 -36.15 -9.41
N ALA A 418 -14.89 -35.54 -10.55
CA ALA A 418 -16.07 -35.95 -11.33
C ALA A 418 -15.82 -36.62 -12.70
N ASP A 419 -14.58 -36.80 -13.16
CA ASP A 419 -14.29 -37.40 -14.49
C ASP A 419 -13.39 -38.65 -14.40
N ASN A 420 -13.68 -39.55 -13.46
CA ASN A 420 -13.03 -40.87 -13.41
C ASN A 420 -14.05 -41.99 -13.13
N GLU A 421 -15.14 -42.04 -13.90
CA GLU A 421 -15.96 -43.24 -14.10
C GLU A 421 -16.49 -43.28 -15.54
N SER A 422 -15.67 -43.83 -16.46
CA SER A 422 -16.07 -44.78 -17.52
C SER A 422 -14.87 -45.14 -18.40
#